data_AF-A0A0A7JTT6-F1
#
_entry.id   AF-A0A0A7JTT6-F1
#
_cell.length_a   1.000
_cell.length_b   1.000
_cell.length_c   1.000
_cell.angle_alpha   90.00
_cell.angle_beta   90.00
_cell.angle_gamma   90.00
#
_symmetry.space_group_name_H-M   'P 1'
#
loop_
_entity.id
_entity.type
_entity.pdbx_description
1 polymer ?
#
loop_
_entity_poly.entity_id
_entity_poly.type
_entity_poly.pdbx_seq_one_letter_code
_entity_poly.pdbx_strand_id
1 'polypeptide(L)' 'VPRSVCSSDCPEGHQRVIVGFHHCCFECVPCEAGTFLNKS' A
#
# COMPACT_ATOMS: atom_id res chain seq x y z
N VAL A 1 3.97 21.06 -5.87
CA VAL A 1 2.51 20.83 -5.78
C VAL A 1 2.26 19.85 -4.63
N PRO A 2 1.49 20.20 -3.60
CA PRO A 2 1.17 19.25 -2.52
C PRO A 2 0.28 18.12 -3.07
N ARG A 3 0.61 16.87 -2.74
CA ARG A 3 -0.25 15.72 -3.06
C ARG A 3 -1.20 15.51 -1.88
N SER A 4 -2.49 15.71 -2.11
CA SER A 4 -3.55 15.37 -1.17
C SER A 4 -3.95 13.92 -1.39
N VAL A 5 -3.18 12.99 -0.84
CA VAL A 5 -3.45 11.54 -0.90
C VAL A 5 -3.73 11.04 0.51
N CYS A 6 -4.69 10.12 0.63
CA CYS A 6 -5.03 9.51 1.92
C CYS A 6 -3.86 8.68 2.46
N SER A 7 -3.21 7.94 1.57
CA SER A 7 -2.03 7.11 1.86
C SER A 7 -0.95 7.31 0.81
N SER A 8 0.30 7.34 1.28
CA SER A 8 1.50 7.44 0.45
C SER A 8 1.81 6.12 -0.27
N ASP A 9 2.69 6.15 -1.29
CA ASP A 9 3.12 4.93 -1.97
C ASP A 9 3.89 4.00 -1.01
N CYS A 10 3.63 2.70 -1.09
CA CYS A 10 4.27 1.73 -0.21
C CYS A 10 5.67 1.36 -0.70
N PRO A 11 6.64 1.23 0.23
CA PRO A 11 7.99 0.79 -0.12
C PRO A 11 8.00 -0.64 -0.66
N GLU A 12 9.09 -1.02 -1.33
CA GLU A 12 9.26 -2.38 -1.84
C GLU A 12 9.14 -3.42 -0.72
N GLY A 13 8.54 -4.57 -1.04
CA GLY A 13 8.25 -5.62 -0.05
C GLY A 13 7.08 -5.30 0.89
N HIS A 14 6.29 -4.26 0.63
CA HIS A 14 5.04 -3.98 1.34
C HIS A 14 3.84 -4.07 0.41
N GLN A 15 2.75 -4.66 0.89
CA GLN A 15 1.48 -4.70 0.20
C GLN A 15 0.56 -3.58 0.65
N ARG A 16 -0.28 -3.11 -0.29
CA ARG A 16 -1.34 -2.12 -0.04
C ARG A 16 -2.57 -2.85 0.46
N VAL A 17 -2.90 -2.69 1.74
CA VAL A 17 -4.12 -3.25 2.33
C VAL A 17 -5.11 -2.13 2.53
N ILE A 18 -6.27 -2.22 1.86
CA ILE A 18 -7.32 -1.21 1.99
C ILE A 18 -7.82 -1.22 3.43
N VAL A 19 -7.69 -0.08 4.11
CA VAL A 19 -8.18 0.07 5.48
C VAL A 19 -9.42 0.95 5.46
N GLY A 20 -10.55 0.34 5.79
CA GLY A 20 -11.86 1.00 5.79
C GLY A 20 -12.58 0.94 4.45
N PHE A 21 -13.45 1.93 4.22
CA PHE A 21 -14.41 1.91 3.11
C PHE A 21 -13.88 2.53 1.82
N HIS A 22 -12.91 3.44 1.94
CA HIS A 22 -12.39 4.19 0.81
C HIS A 22 -11.27 3.40 0.13
N HIS A 23 -11.48 3.04 -1.13
CA HIS A 23 -10.46 2.35 -1.93
C HIS A 23 -9.16 3.16 -2.13
N CYS A 24 -9.19 4.48 -1.87
CA CYS A 24 -8.03 5.35 -1.95
C CYS A 24 -7.19 5.36 -0.66
N CYS A 25 -7.71 4.84 0.45
CA CYS A 25 -7.03 4.75 1.74
C CYS A 25 -6.54 3.32 1.97
N PHE A 26 -5.23 3.16 2.13
CA PHE A 26 -4.60 1.85 2.32
C PHE A 26 -3.42 1.94 3.27
N GLU A 27 -3.17 0.88 4.02
CA GLU A 27 -2.00 0.74 4.86
C GLU A 27 -0.94 -0.11 4.15
N CYS A 28 0.33 0.24 4.40
CA CYS A 28 1.47 -0.49 3.89
C CYS A 28 1.87 -1.55 4.91
N VAL A 29 1.56 -2.80 4.62
CA VAL A 29 1.84 -3.93 5.51
C VAL A 29 2.98 -4.73 4.89
N PRO A 30 4.02 -5.11 5.64
CA PRO A 30 5.10 -5.92 5.09
C PRO A 30 4.54 -7.23 4.52
N CYS A 31 5.02 -7.61 3.35
CA CYS A 31 4.69 -8.89 2.75
C CYS A 31 5.18 -10.03 3.67
N GLU A 32 4.42 -11.12 3.75
CA GLU A 32 4.88 -12.31 4.48
C GLU A 32 6.19 -12.84 3.88
N ALA A 33 7.03 -13.42 4.73
CA ALA A 33 8.31 -13.97 4.32
C ALA A 33 8.12 -15.01 3.19
N GLY A 34 8.69 -14.73 2.02
CA GLY A 34 8.55 -15.57 0.82
C GLY A 34 7.46 -15.15 -0.16
N THR A 35 6.71 -14.07 0.12
CA THR A 35 5.76 -13.47 -0.82
C THR A 35 6.33 -12.18 -1.41
N PHE A 36 6.16 -12.01 -2.73
CA PHE A 36 6.57 -10.80 -3.43
C PHE A 36 5.32 -10.06 -3.91
N LEU A 37 5.35 -8.73 -3.84
CA LEU A 37 4.31 -7.92 -4.44
C LEU A 37 4.55 -7.91 -5.96
N ASN A 38 3.78 -8.71 -6.71
CA ASN A 38 3.82 -8.66 -8.17
C ASN A 38 3.18 -7.35 -8.64
N LYS A 39 3.99 -6.30 -8.84
CA LYS A 39 3.59 -5.08 -9.55
C LYS A 39 3.71 -5.34 -11.05
N SER A 40 2.77 -6.09 -11.64
CA SER A 40 2.57 -6.14 -13.11
C SER A 40 1.69 -5.00 -13.58
#